data_AF-A0A4Y4BAW0-F1
#
_entry.id   AF-A0A4Y4BAW0-F1
#
_cell.length_a   1.000
_cell.length_b   1.000
_cell.length_c   1.000
_cell.angle_alpha   90.00
_cell.angle_beta   90.00
_cell.angle_gamma   90.00
#
_symmetry.space_group_name_H-M   'P 1'
#
loop_
_entity.id
_entity.type
_entity.pdbx_description
1 polymer ?
#
loop_
_entity_poly.entity_id
_entity_poly.type
_entity_poly.pdbx_seq_one_letter_code
_entity_poly.pdbx_strand_id
1 'polypeptide(L)'
;MSEFISTSEAFRLARERASVAAALEDGLLHMAIFDAREAEMSVRETAAALNVPKSTVARHWREGHRCPDVLPIWGSEGAWREAYRAVWAHNPRELADEWVPYEWRDEQNGRIIKRRHRGVARMSTDGSIDMEWNEDGEPRG
;
A
#
# COMPACT_ATOMS: atom_id res chain seq x y z
N MET A 1 37.97 -3.65 11.63
CA MET A 1 36.91 -2.63 11.41
C MET A 1 35.88 -3.16 10.42
N SER A 2 34.96 -4.02 10.87
CA SER A 2 33.98 -4.70 9.99
C SER A 2 32.59 -4.85 10.63
N GLU A 3 32.52 -4.91 11.97
CA GLU A 3 31.28 -5.16 12.71
C GLU A 3 30.29 -3.99 12.62
N PHE A 4 30.77 -2.75 12.75
CA PHE A 4 29.88 -1.58 12.67
C PHE A 4 29.24 -1.41 11.29
N ILE A 5 29.99 -1.67 10.20
CA ILE A 5 29.44 -1.61 8.83
C ILE A 5 28.32 -2.64 8.69
N SER A 6 28.54 -3.87 9.15
CA SER A 6 27.51 -4.92 9.16
C SER A 6 26.26 -4.53 9.95
N THR A 7 26.42 -3.96 11.14
CA THR A 7 25.28 -3.54 11.98
C THR A 7 24.55 -2.35 11.36
N SER A 8 25.26 -1.40 10.73
CA SER A 8 24.65 -0.27 10.03
C SER A 8 23.84 -0.69 8.81
N GLU A 9 24.33 -1.67 8.05
CA GLU A 9 23.62 -2.28 6.92
C GLU A 9 22.37 -3.02 7.40
N ALA A 10 22.48 -3.82 8.46
CA ALA A 10 21.34 -4.51 9.06
C ALA A 10 20.27 -3.53 9.56
N PHE A 11 20.67 -2.44 10.23
CA PHE A 11 19.74 -1.39 10.65
C PHE A 11 19.06 -0.70 9.46
N ARG A 12 19.81 -0.39 8.40
CA ARG A 12 19.27 0.21 7.17
C ARG A 12 18.19 -0.67 6.56
N LEU A 13 18.45 -1.97 6.41
CA LEU A 13 17.49 -2.95 5.87
C LEU A 13 16.26 -3.11 6.78
N ALA A 14 16.45 -3.19 8.10
CA ALA A 14 15.35 -3.28 9.04
C ALA A 14 14.43 -2.05 8.96
N ARG A 15 15.01 -0.85 8.83
CA ARG A 15 14.25 0.40 8.68
C ARG A 15 13.48 0.47 7.36
N GLU A 16 14.09 0.03 6.25
CA GLU A 16 13.42 -0.07 4.95
C GLU A 16 12.21 -1.00 5.02
N ARG A 17 12.39 -2.21 5.54
CA ARG A 17 11.32 -3.20 5.70
C ARG A 17 10.20 -2.70 6.60
N ALA A 18 10.53 -2.10 7.76
CA ALA A 18 9.53 -1.54 8.66
C ALA A 18 8.72 -0.41 8.00
N SER A 19 9.38 0.45 7.23
CA SER A 19 8.71 1.54 6.53
C SER A 19 7.75 1.05 5.45
N VAL A 20 8.12 0.01 4.70
CA VAL A 20 7.26 -0.61 3.67
C VAL A 20 6.10 -1.36 4.33
N ALA A 21 6.39 -2.15 5.37
CA ALA A 21 5.37 -2.93 6.08
C ALA A 21 4.27 -2.04 6.66
N ALA A 22 4.63 -0.89 7.26
CA ALA A 22 3.65 0.06 7.79
C ALA A 22 2.72 0.63 6.70
N ALA A 23 3.26 0.93 5.51
CA ALA A 23 2.47 1.43 4.39
C ALA A 23 1.51 0.36 3.84
N LEU A 24 1.98 -0.89 3.73
CA LEU A 24 1.14 -2.02 3.31
C LEU A 24 0.04 -2.31 4.34
N GLU A 25 0.38 -2.39 5.63
CA GLU A 25 -0.57 -2.64 6.70
C GLU A 25 -1.69 -1.60 6.72
N ASP A 26 -1.36 -0.31 6.60
CA ASP A 26 -2.36 0.77 6.58
C ASP A 26 -3.31 0.65 5.38
N GLY A 27 -2.77 0.42 4.17
CA GLY A 27 -3.57 0.24 2.97
C GLY A 27 -4.49 -0.98 3.05
N LEU A 28 -3.96 -2.12 3.54
CA LEU A 28 -4.72 -3.35 3.69
C LEU A 28 -5.79 -3.25 4.77
N LEU A 29 -5.50 -2.57 5.88
CA LEU A 29 -6.48 -2.33 6.94
C LEU A 29 -7.66 -1.52 6.41
N HIS A 30 -7.39 -0.48 5.60
CA HIS A 30 -8.44 0.31 4.97
C HIS A 30 -9.32 -0.54 4.05
N MET A 31 -8.70 -1.36 3.18
CA MET A 31 -9.42 -2.28 2.29
C MET A 31 -10.24 -3.31 3.06
N ALA A 32 -9.65 -3.96 4.06
CA ALA A 32 -10.33 -4.99 4.85
C ALA A 32 -11.54 -4.42 5.62
N ILE A 33 -11.44 -3.19 6.13
CA ILE A 33 -12.57 -2.50 6.78
C ILE A 33 -13.66 -2.15 5.76
N PHE A 34 -13.27 -1.71 4.56
CA PHE A 34 -14.21 -1.45 3.47
C PHE A 34 -14.96 -2.72 3.07
N ASP A 35 -14.25 -3.81 2.83
CA ASP A 35 -14.84 -5.11 2.46
C ASP A 35 -15.77 -5.64 3.55
N ALA A 36 -15.40 -5.50 4.83
CA ALA A 36 -16.25 -5.87 5.95
C ALA A 36 -17.54 -5.04 6.00
N ARG A 37 -17.46 -3.75 5.66
CA ARG A 37 -18.63 -2.87 5.58
C ARG A 37 -19.55 -3.27 4.42
N GLU A 38 -18.99 -3.58 3.25
CA GLU A 38 -19.76 -4.07 2.08
C GLU A 38 -20.41 -5.43 2.37
N ALA A 39 -19.79 -6.25 3.23
CA ALA A 39 -20.37 -7.48 3.76
C ALA A 39 -21.38 -7.25 4.91
N GLU A 40 -21.81 -6.01 5.14
CA GLU A 40 -22.77 -5.60 6.17
C GLU A 40 -22.37 -5.95 7.63
N MET A 41 -21.07 -6.16 7.89
CA MET A 41 -20.58 -6.40 9.25
C MET A 41 -20.68 -5.14 10.11
N SER A 42 -20.97 -5.29 11.39
CA SER A 42 -20.90 -4.17 12.34
C SER A 42 -19.44 -3.78 12.65
N VAL A 43 -19.27 -2.56 13.17
CA VAL A 43 -17.97 -2.07 13.69
C VAL A 43 -17.39 -3.03 14.74
N ARG A 44 -18.24 -3.64 15.58
CA ARG A 44 -17.81 -4.57 16.62
C ARG A 44 -17.29 -5.89 16.02
N GLU A 45 -18.01 -6.45 15.05
CA GLU A 45 -17.63 -7.70 14.39
C GLU A 45 -16.35 -7.51 13.57
N THR A 46 -16.25 -6.41 12.83
CA THR A 46 -15.04 -6.07 12.07
C THR A 46 -13.82 -5.93 12.97
N ALA A 47 -13.95 -5.21 14.09
CA ALA A 47 -12.87 -5.06 15.06
C ALA A 47 -12.40 -6.40 15.63
N ALA A 48 -13.34 -7.32 15.90
CA ALA A 48 -13.02 -8.66 16.38
C ALA A 48 -12.36 -9.52 15.30
N ALA A 49 -12.86 -9.48 14.06
CA ALA A 49 -12.33 -10.25 12.94
C ALA A 49 -10.90 -9.84 12.56
N LEU A 50 -10.62 -8.53 12.57
CA LEU A 50 -9.30 -7.98 12.24
C LEU A 50 -8.36 -7.89 13.45
N ASN A 51 -8.84 -8.23 14.66
CA ASN A 51 -8.10 -8.09 15.91
C ASN A 51 -7.53 -6.68 16.14
N VAL A 52 -8.34 -5.65 15.87
CA VAL A 52 -7.97 -4.23 16.05
C VAL A 52 -8.94 -3.51 17.00
N PRO A 53 -8.55 -2.37 17.60
CA PRO A 53 -9.46 -1.59 18.42
C PRO A 53 -10.71 -1.13 17.65
N LYS A 54 -11.87 -1.13 18.33
CA LYS A 54 -13.12 -0.57 17.76
C LYS A 54 -12.97 0.89 17.32
N SER A 55 -12.14 1.67 18.01
CA SER A 55 -11.85 3.06 17.65
C SER A 55 -11.11 3.18 16.33
N THR A 56 -10.22 2.23 16.01
CA THR A 56 -9.55 2.14 14.70
C THR A 56 -10.59 1.92 13.62
N VAL A 57 -11.46 0.91 13.77
CA VAL A 57 -12.53 0.65 12.80
C VAL A 57 -13.47 1.85 12.66
N ALA A 58 -13.95 2.39 13.78
CA ALA A 58 -14.89 3.51 13.79
C ALA A 58 -14.33 4.77 13.13
N ARG A 59 -13.01 4.99 13.20
CA ARG A 59 -12.36 6.11 12.50
C ARG A 59 -12.45 5.93 10.98
N HIS A 60 -12.20 4.72 10.47
CA HIS A 60 -12.28 4.38 9.04
C HIS A 60 -13.73 4.29 8.55
N TRP A 61 -14.69 4.02 9.44
CA TRP A 61 -16.11 3.87 9.12
C TRP A 61 -16.85 5.18 8.82
N ARG A 62 -16.30 6.32 9.25
CA ARG A 62 -16.96 7.63 9.10
C ARG A 62 -16.98 8.05 7.64
N GLU A 63 -18.15 8.46 7.18
CA GLU A 63 -18.30 9.04 5.85
C GLU A 63 -17.38 10.26 5.67
N GLY A 64 -16.69 10.32 4.54
CA GLY A 64 -15.72 11.38 4.23
C GLY A 64 -14.40 11.31 5.00
N HIS A 65 -14.18 10.29 5.86
CA HIS A 65 -12.87 10.12 6.49
C HIS A 65 -11.81 9.81 5.44
N ARG A 66 -10.73 10.59 5.46
CA ARG A 66 -9.49 10.28 4.75
C ARG A 66 -8.45 9.87 5.78
N CYS A 67 -7.99 8.63 5.69
CA CYS A 67 -6.83 8.20 6.44
C CYS A 67 -5.61 8.98 5.91
N PRO A 68 -4.73 9.50 6.78
CA PRO A 68 -3.45 10.02 6.33
C PRO A 68 -2.69 8.90 5.62
N ASP A 69 -2.24 9.13 4.39
CA ASP A 69 -1.43 8.14 3.67
C ASP A 69 -0.14 7.86 4.46
N VAL A 70 0.08 6.61 4.85
CA VAL A 70 1.36 6.17 5.39
C VAL A 70 2.32 5.94 4.22
N LEU A 71 3.29 6.85 4.06
CA LEU A 71 4.26 6.77 2.97
C LEU A 71 5.43 5.83 3.33
N PRO A 72 5.88 4.96 2.41
CA PRO A 72 7.06 4.11 2.62
C PRO A 72 8.37 4.91 2.46
N ILE A 73 8.68 5.79 3.42
CA ILE A 73 9.80 6.74 3.36
C ILE A 73 11.14 6.09 2.99
N TRP A 74 11.48 5.00 3.67
CA TRP A 74 12.76 4.30 3.48
C TRP A 74 12.68 3.16 2.47
N GLY A 75 11.56 3.03 1.77
CA GLY A 75 11.30 1.95 0.83
C GLY A 75 12.14 1.98 -0.44
N SER A 76 11.99 0.91 -1.21
CA SER A 76 12.45 0.74 -2.58
C SER A 76 11.49 -0.19 -3.30
N GLU A 77 11.59 -0.27 -4.64
CA GLU A 77 10.76 -1.17 -5.42
C GLU A 77 10.96 -2.64 -5.00
N GLY A 78 12.21 -3.05 -4.78
CA GLY A 78 12.54 -4.40 -4.36
C GLY A 78 11.96 -4.74 -2.98
N ALA A 79 12.11 -3.84 -2.00
CA ALA A 79 11.55 -4.03 -0.67
C ALA A 79 10.01 -4.07 -0.69
N TRP A 80 9.37 -3.25 -1.53
CA TRP A 80 7.93 -3.31 -1.75
C TRP A 80 7.48 -4.67 -2.27
N ARG A 81 8.11 -5.15 -3.36
CA ARG A 81 7.78 -6.45 -3.96
C ARG A 81 8.01 -7.60 -2.98
N GLU A 82 9.10 -7.58 -2.21
CA GLU A 82 9.38 -8.58 -1.18
C GLU A 82 8.27 -8.63 -0.13
N ALA A 83 7.90 -7.48 0.44
CA ALA A 83 6.86 -7.39 1.45
C ALA A 83 5.47 -7.75 0.90
N TYR A 84 5.13 -7.27 -0.30
CA TYR A 84 3.87 -7.56 -0.97
C TYR A 84 3.70 -9.07 -1.22
N ARG A 85 4.74 -9.74 -1.74
CA ARG A 85 4.75 -11.20 -1.91
C ARG A 85 4.58 -11.94 -0.60
N ALA A 86 5.18 -11.46 0.49
CA ALA A 86 5.04 -12.06 1.80
C ALA A 86 3.60 -11.96 2.33
N VAL A 87 2.95 -10.80 2.18
CA VAL A 87 1.55 -10.60 2.57
C VAL A 87 0.61 -11.50 1.75
N TRP A 88 0.76 -11.49 0.43
CA TRP A 88 -0.16 -12.16 -0.50
C TRP A 88 0.22 -13.59 -0.87
N ALA A 89 1.20 -14.20 -0.18
CA ALA A 89 1.64 -15.58 -0.43
C ALA A 89 0.49 -16.61 -0.42
N HIS A 90 -0.60 -16.31 0.27
CA HIS A 90 -1.79 -17.13 0.39
C HIS A 90 -2.83 -16.92 -0.72
N ASN A 91 -2.71 -15.87 -1.55
CA ASN A 91 -3.68 -15.51 -2.58
C ASN A 91 -2.99 -15.40 -3.95
N PRO A 92 -3.09 -16.42 -4.82
CA PRO A 92 -2.41 -16.44 -6.13
C PRO A 92 -2.80 -15.30 -7.06
N ARG A 93 -4.03 -14.78 -6.95
CA ARG A 93 -4.52 -13.68 -7.79
C ARG A 93 -3.81 -12.38 -7.44
N GLU A 94 -3.77 -12.03 -6.16
CA GLU A 94 -3.05 -10.85 -5.69
C GLU A 94 -1.55 -11.02 -5.86
N LEU A 95 -1.01 -12.21 -5.60
CA LEU A 95 0.42 -12.48 -5.76
C LEU A 95 0.94 -12.29 -7.20
N ALA A 96 0.07 -12.49 -8.21
CA ALA A 96 0.40 -12.25 -9.61
C ALA A 96 0.48 -10.75 -9.97
N ASP A 97 -0.02 -9.87 -9.11
CA ASP A 97 0.07 -8.42 -9.29
C ASP A 97 1.45 -7.92 -8.86
N GLU A 98 2.27 -7.57 -9.85
CA GLU A 98 3.60 -7.03 -9.60
C GLU A 98 3.66 -5.50 -9.54
N TRP A 99 2.49 -4.84 -9.52
CA TRP A 99 2.44 -3.38 -9.53
C TRP A 99 3.00 -2.75 -8.25
N VAL A 100 3.83 -1.72 -8.42
CA VAL A 100 4.41 -0.96 -7.32
C VAL A 100 3.84 0.47 -7.29
N PRO A 101 3.12 0.86 -6.22
CA PRO A 101 2.43 2.16 -6.11
C PRO A 101 3.34 3.37 -5.96
N TYR A 102 4.63 3.16 -5.70
CA TYR A 102 5.54 4.23 -5.33
C TYR A 102 6.80 4.18 -6.18
N GLU A 103 7.31 5.36 -6.51
CA GLU A 103 8.63 5.57 -7.08
C GLU A 103 9.46 6.31 -6.03
N TRP A 104 10.69 5.83 -5.80
CA TRP A 104 11.66 6.45 -4.92
C TRP A 104 12.81 7.00 -5.75
N ARG A 105 13.13 8.27 -5.55
CA ARG A 105 14.25 8.94 -6.22
C ARG A 105 15.11 9.65 -5.18
N ASP A 106 16.36 9.25 -5.08
CA ASP A 106 17.34 9.92 -4.23
C ASP A 106 17.94 11.12 -4.98
N GLU A 107 17.92 12.28 -4.34
CA GLU A 107 18.46 13.54 -4.85
C GLU A 107 19.48 14.12 -3.86
N GLN A 108 20.25 15.14 -4.27
CA GLN A 108 21.33 15.72 -3.45
C GLN A 108 20.86 16.21 -2.07
N ASN A 109 19.60 16.64 -1.93
CA ASN A 109 19.05 17.24 -0.70
C ASN A 109 18.00 16.37 -0.01
N GLY A 110 17.81 15.12 -0.43
CA GLY A 110 16.82 14.24 0.18
C GLY A 110 16.27 13.18 -0.77
N ARG A 111 15.12 12.64 -0.40
CA ARG A 111 14.44 11.59 -1.16
C ARG A 111 13.06 12.08 -1.59
N ILE A 112 12.77 11.94 -2.87
CA ILE A 112 11.44 12.14 -3.44
C ILE A 112 10.72 10.79 -3.47
N ILE A 113 9.46 10.81 -3.07
CA ILE A 113 8.56 9.66 -3.12
C ILE A 113 7.33 10.08 -3.92
N LYS A 114 7.16 9.50 -5.10
CA LYS A 114 6.02 9.79 -5.98
C LYS A 114 5.06 8.63 -5.96
N ARG A 115 3.78 8.90 -5.68
CA ARG A 115 2.71 7.91 -5.85
C ARG A 115 2.44 7.75 -7.34
N ARG A 116 2.44 6.51 -7.83
CA ARG A 116 2.11 6.14 -9.20
C ARG A 116 0.62 5.84 -9.30
N HIS A 117 0.02 6.28 -10.41
CA HIS A 117 -1.33 5.86 -10.78
C HIS A 117 -1.24 4.57 -11.59
N ARG A 118 -2.09 3.60 -11.28
CA ARG A 118 -2.09 2.29 -11.95
C ARG A 118 -2.56 2.38 -13.42
N GLY A 119 -3.45 3.32 -13.72
CA GLY A 119 -4.05 3.49 -15.05
C GLY A 119 -5.43 4.12 -14.92
N VAL A 120 -6.16 4.17 -16.04
CA VAL A 120 -7.56 4.62 -16.11
C VAL A 120 -8.38 3.54 -16.80
N ALA A 121 -9.47 3.11 -16.14
CA ALA A 121 -10.50 2.31 -16.78
C ALA A 121 -11.57 3.25 -17.36
N ARG A 122 -11.91 3.08 -18.64
CA ARG A 122 -12.99 3.79 -19.33
C ARG A 122 -14.11 2.80 -19.64
N MET A 123 -15.34 3.15 -19.26
CA MET A 123 -16.52 2.41 -19.68
C MET A 123 -17.13 3.13 -20.88
N SER A 124 -17.24 2.42 -22.00
CA SER A 124 -17.93 2.87 -23.19
C SER A 124 -19.43 2.90 -22.96
N THR A 125 -20.15 3.67 -23.78
CA THR A 125 -21.61 3.83 -23.69
C THR A 125 -22.39 2.55 -23.98
N ASP A 126 -21.77 1.55 -24.61
CA ASP A 126 -22.31 0.22 -24.86
C ASP A 126 -22.03 -0.78 -23.72
N GLY A 127 -21.34 -0.34 -22.66
CA GLY A 127 -20.99 -1.16 -21.50
C GLY A 127 -19.66 -1.91 -21.63
N SER A 128 -18.88 -1.73 -22.71
CA SER A 128 -17.52 -2.27 -22.77
C SER A 128 -16.60 -1.50 -21.81
N ILE A 129 -15.62 -2.20 -21.21
CA ILE A 129 -14.60 -1.57 -20.36
C ILE A 129 -13.25 -1.69 -21.04
N ASP A 130 -12.66 -0.54 -21.37
CA ASP A 130 -11.29 -0.43 -21.86
C ASP A 130 -10.38 0.03 -20.72
N MET A 131 -9.30 -0.70 -20.47
CA MET A 131 -8.31 -0.35 -19.46
C MET A 131 -7.05 0.19 -20.12
N GLU A 132 -6.74 1.46 -19.88
CA GLU A 132 -5.48 2.10 -20.28
C GLU A 132 -4.55 2.08 -19.06
N TRP A 133 -3.60 1.15 -19.03
CA TRP A 133 -2.57 1.10 -17.99
C TRP A 133 -1.57 2.24 -18.23
N ASN A 134 -1.14 2.91 -17.17
CA ASN A 134 -0.13 3.96 -17.33
C ASN A 134 1.23 3.32 -17.58
N GLU A 135 1.70 3.33 -18.84
CA GLU A 135 3.11 3.05 -19.11
C GLU A 135 3.99 4.21 -18.60
N ASP A 136 3.51 5.45 -18.69
CA ASP A 136 4.19 6.65 -18.18
C ASP A 136 3.22 7.58 -17.46
N GLY A 137 3.43 7.79 -16.16
CA GLY A 137 2.53 8.53 -15.28
C GLY A 137 2.52 10.04 -15.49
N GLU A 138 1.90 10.50 -16.58
CA GLU A 138 1.59 11.91 -16.82
C GLU A 138 0.07 12.17 -16.87
N PRO A 139 -0.44 13.12 -16.07
CA PRO A 139 -1.81 13.59 -16.23
C PRO A 139 -1.91 14.45 -17.49
N ARG A 140 -2.77 14.09 -18.44
CA ARG A 140 -3.21 15.01 -19.49
C ARG A 140 -4.17 16.02 -18.85
N GLY A 141 -3.76 17.28 -18.83
CA GLY A 141 -4.57 18.42 -18.40
C GLY A 141 -5.70 18.76 -19.37
#